data_AF-A0A1K2HVQ8-F1
#
_entry.id   AF-A0A1K2HVQ8-F1
#
_cell.length_a   1.000
_cell.length_b   1.000
_cell.length_c   1.000
_cell.angle_alpha   90.00
_cell.angle_beta   90.00
_cell.angle_gamma   90.00
#
_symmetry.space_group_name_H-M   'P 1'
#
loop_
_entity.id
_entity.type
_entity.pdbx_description
1 polymer ?
#
loop_
_entity_poly.entity_id
_entity_poly.type
_entity_poly.pdbx_seq_one_letter_code
_entity_poly.pdbx_strand_id
1 'polypeptide(L)'
;MSELNGLSDLASFEGRSALTQKDTAARRRALKGLTARIENGGPRRTVSELLAVVMTLSARTRRMAAEPVVIDLDVFAPNGRRAVHLRLPGA
;
A
#
# COMPACT_ATOMS: atom_id res chain seq x y z
N MET A 1 12.21 -1.93 -20.92
CA MET A 1 12.57 -0.59 -20.40
C MET A 1 11.31 0.23 -20.06
N SER A 2 10.40 -0.28 -19.22
CA SER A 2 9.14 0.42 -18.88
C SER A 2 8.94 0.51 -17.36
N GLU A 3 9.37 -0.51 -16.61
CA GLU A 3 9.19 -0.58 -15.15
C GLU A 3 10.09 0.38 -14.36
N LEU A 4 11.30 0.68 -14.87
CA LEU A 4 12.23 1.61 -14.20
C LEU A 4 11.70 3.05 -14.18
N ASN A 5 10.90 3.45 -15.17
CA ASN A 5 10.30 4.78 -15.24
C ASN A 5 9.23 4.96 -14.16
N GLY A 6 8.46 3.91 -13.84
CA GLY A 6 7.46 3.96 -12.78
C GLY A 6 8.05 4.20 -11.38
N LEU A 7 9.26 3.69 -11.12
CA LEU A 7 9.95 3.88 -9.83
C LEU A 7 10.53 5.29 -9.68
N SER A 8 11.06 5.87 -10.76
CA SER A 8 11.50 7.27 -10.78
C SER A 8 10.32 8.25 -10.66
N ASP A 9 9.17 7.91 -11.22
CA ASP A 9 7.94 8.70 -11.10
C ASP A 9 7.36 8.65 -9.68
N LEU A 10 7.47 7.50 -9.01
CA LEU A 10 7.11 7.34 -7.60
C LEU A 10 8.04 8.12 -6.66
N ALA A 11 9.34 8.15 -6.93
CA ALA A 11 10.30 8.94 -6.13
C ALA A 11 10.03 10.45 -6.21
N SER A 12 9.45 10.91 -7.33
CA SER A 12 9.08 12.31 -7.58
C SER A 12 7.61 12.60 -7.28
N PHE A 13 6.87 11.63 -6.75
CA PHE A 13 5.44 11.76 -6.51
C PHE A 13 5.17 12.69 -5.33
N GLU A 14 4.83 13.94 -5.63
CA GLU A 14 4.19 14.83 -4.68
C GLU A 14 2.69 14.52 -4.64
N GLY A 15 2.20 14.04 -3.49
CA GLY A 15 0.78 13.85 -3.21
C GLY A 15 0.01 15.16 -3.20
N ARG A 16 -0.24 15.75 -4.38
CA ARG A 16 -1.01 16.98 -4.56
C ARG A 16 -2.50 16.64 -4.46
N SER A 17 -3.00 16.58 -3.24
CA SER A 17 -4.44 16.48 -3.01
C SER A 17 -5.12 17.79 -3.41
N ALA A 18 -6.23 17.72 -4.13
CA ALA A 18 -7.07 18.89 -4.41
C ALA A 18 -7.62 19.54 -3.11
N LEU A 19 -7.55 18.85 -1.98
CA LEU A 19 -7.89 19.37 -0.65
C LEU A 19 -6.76 20.17 0.01
N THR A 20 -5.51 19.96 -0.40
CA THR A 20 -4.33 20.66 0.15
C THR A 20 -3.92 21.87 -0.69
N GLN A 21 -4.62 22.15 -1.78
CA GLN A 21 -4.38 23.35 -2.60
C GLN A 21 -4.69 24.64 -1.83
N LYS A 22 -3.81 25.64 -1.96
CA LYS A 22 -3.98 26.98 -1.38
C LYS A 22 -5.15 27.75 -2.00
N ASP A 23 -5.51 27.43 -3.25
CA ASP A 23 -6.68 28.00 -3.92
C ASP A 23 -7.99 27.54 -3.26
N THR A 24 -8.74 28.51 -2.75
CA THR A 24 -10.02 28.27 -2.07
C THR A 24 -11.11 27.78 -3.02
N ALA A 25 -11.07 28.17 -4.31
CA ALA A 25 -12.05 27.77 -5.30
C ALA A 25 -11.85 26.31 -5.76
N ALA A 26 -10.62 25.88 -6.00
CA ALA A 26 -10.29 24.48 -6.27
C ALA A 26 -10.63 23.57 -5.09
N ARG A 27 -10.29 23.98 -3.87
CA ARG A 27 -10.60 23.22 -2.64
C ARG A 27 -12.10 23.07 -2.40
N ARG A 28 -12.91 24.12 -2.61
CA ARG A 28 -14.38 24.04 -2.51
C ARG A 28 -14.99 23.10 -3.54
N ARG A 29 -14.49 23.08 -4.77
CA ARG A 29 -14.93 22.13 -5.81
C ARG A 29 -14.60 20.69 -5.44
N ALA A 30 -13.40 20.44 -4.92
CA ALA A 30 -13.01 19.12 -4.44
C ALA A 30 -13.87 18.64 -3.26
N LEU A 31 -14.13 19.52 -2.29
CA LEU A 31 -15.02 19.24 -1.16
C LEU A 31 -16.45 18.95 -1.61
N LYS A 32 -17.01 19.76 -2.52
CA LYS A 32 -18.36 19.54 -3.08
C LYS A 32 -18.48 18.21 -3.82
N GLY A 33 -17.43 17.80 -4.54
CA GLY A 33 -17.38 16.50 -5.21
C GLY A 33 -17.32 15.32 -4.22
N LEU A 34 -16.63 15.47 -3.09
CA LEU A 34 -16.59 14.46 -2.03
C LEU A 34 -17.91 14.35 -1.30
N THR A 35 -18.51 15.46 -0.88
CA THR A 35 -19.84 15.44 -0.25
C THR A 35 -20.88 14.88 -1.20
N ALA A 36 -20.88 15.26 -2.48
CA ALA A 36 -21.79 14.66 -3.46
C ALA A 36 -21.61 13.13 -3.60
N ARG A 37 -20.39 12.60 -3.48
CA ARG A 37 -20.16 11.14 -3.51
C ARG A 37 -20.61 10.43 -2.23
N ILE A 38 -20.55 11.12 -1.09
CA ILE A 38 -20.98 10.60 0.21
C ILE A 38 -22.51 10.66 0.31
N GLU A 39 -23.12 11.80 -0.04
CA GLU A 39 -24.56 12.05 -0.03
C GLU A 39 -25.31 11.16 -1.02
N ASN A 40 -24.74 10.95 -2.22
CA ASN A 40 -25.30 10.02 -3.20
C ASN A 40 -25.03 8.55 -2.85
N GLY A 41 -24.57 8.26 -1.63
CA GLY A 41 -24.40 6.92 -1.09
C GLY A 41 -23.79 5.99 -2.12
N GLY A 42 -22.47 6.10 -2.34
CA GLY A 42 -21.73 5.25 -3.28
C GLY A 42 -22.24 3.80 -3.24
N PRO A 43 -22.21 3.09 -4.39
CA PRO A 43 -23.05 1.92 -4.67
C PRO A 43 -23.22 1.06 -3.43
N ARG A 44 -24.48 0.84 -3.02
CA ARG A 44 -24.82 0.06 -1.81
C ARG A 44 -24.06 -1.25 -1.88
N ARG A 45 -22.99 -1.35 -1.09
CA ARG A 45 -22.11 -2.50 -1.18
C ARG A 45 -22.90 -3.74 -0.85
N THR A 46 -22.83 -4.74 -1.71
CA THR A 46 -23.47 -6.02 -1.43
C THR A 46 -22.78 -6.65 -0.22
N VAL A 47 -23.49 -7.54 0.49
CA VAL A 47 -22.90 -8.29 1.62
C VAL A 47 -21.63 -9.02 1.18
N SER A 48 -21.61 -9.55 -0.04
CA SER A 48 -20.44 -10.20 -0.64
C SER A 48 -19.24 -9.27 -0.78
N GLU A 49 -19.45 -8.01 -1.18
CA GLU A 49 -18.38 -7.01 -1.28
C GLU A 49 -17.85 -6.62 0.10
N LEU A 50 -18.72 -6.49 1.10
CA LEU A 50 -18.30 -6.25 2.49
C LEU A 50 -17.48 -7.42 3.03
N LEU A 51 -17.91 -8.66 2.76
CA LEU A 51 -17.18 -9.87 3.13
C LEU A 51 -15.81 -9.93 2.45
N ALA A 52 -15.72 -9.57 1.17
CA ALA A 52 -14.45 -9.52 0.44
C ALA A 52 -13.47 -8.50 1.08
N VAL A 53 -13.97 -7.34 1.51
CA VAL A 53 -13.16 -6.33 2.22
C VAL A 53 -12.65 -6.87 3.55
N VAL A 54 -13.52 -7.48 4.36
CA VAL A 54 -13.14 -8.07 5.65
C VAL A 54 -12.13 -9.19 5.46
N MET A 55 -12.32 -10.06 4.47
CA MET A 55 -11.38 -11.14 4.19
C MET A 55 -10.01 -10.62 3.77
N THR A 56 -9.98 -9.59 2.93
CA THR A 56 -8.73 -8.94 2.52
C THR A 56 -8.03 -8.31 3.73
N LEU A 57 -8.77 -7.62 4.60
CA LEU A 57 -8.23 -7.02 5.81
C LEU A 57 -7.71 -8.08 6.79
N SER A 58 -8.46 -9.17 7.00
CA SER A 58 -8.08 -10.29 7.86
C SER A 58 -6.83 -11.02 7.35
N ALA A 59 -6.72 -11.23 6.05
CA ALA A 59 -5.53 -11.84 5.45
C ALA A 59 -4.29 -10.93 5.63
N ARG A 60 -4.46 -9.62 5.48
CA ARG A 60 -3.38 -8.65 5.71
C ARG A 60 -2.96 -8.61 7.18
N THR A 61 -3.91 -8.53 8.12
CA THR A 61 -3.56 -8.51 9.55
C THR A 61 -2.92 -9.81 10.00
N ARG A 62 -3.34 -10.97 9.46
CA ARG A 62 -2.63 -12.24 9.70
C ARG A 62 -1.18 -12.21 9.21
N ARG A 63 -0.89 -11.57 8.08
CA ARG A 63 0.50 -11.43 7.59
C ARG A 63 1.33 -10.46 8.43
N MET A 64 0.72 -9.38 8.93
CA MET A 64 1.42 -8.41 9.79
C MET A 64 1.63 -8.93 11.22
N ALA A 65 0.73 -9.78 11.72
CA ALA A 65 0.83 -10.40 13.04
C ALA A 65 1.59 -11.73 13.03
N ALA A 66 1.88 -12.28 11.85
CA ALA A 66 2.70 -13.48 11.74
C ALA A 66 4.16 -13.13 12.08
N GLU A 67 4.80 -14.02 12.84
CA GLU A 67 6.22 -13.89 13.15
C GLU A 67 7.03 -13.87 11.83
N PRO A 68 7.98 -12.94 11.67
CA PRO A 68 8.81 -12.86 10.47
C PRO A 68 9.50 -14.20 10.17
N VAL A 69 9.37 -14.68 8.93
CA VAL A 69 10.03 -15.91 8.51
C VAL A 69 11.53 -15.64 8.35
N VAL A 70 12.35 -16.32 9.17
CA VAL A 70 13.81 -16.34 9.03
C VAL A 70 14.19 -17.56 8.21
N ILE A 71 14.88 -17.33 7.09
CA ILE A 71 15.43 -18.40 6.24
C ILE A 71 16.94 -18.38 6.39
N ASP A 72 17.49 -19.43 6.97
CA ASP A 72 18.92 -19.67 6.99
C ASP A 72 19.33 -20.40 5.70
N LEU A 73 20.12 -19.73 4.87
CA LEU A 73 20.74 -20.33 3.69
C LEU A 73 22.15 -20.80 4.06
N ASP A 74 22.39 -22.11 3.94
CA ASP A 74 23.68 -22.73 4.22
C ASP A 74 24.63 -22.59 3.02
N VAL A 75 24.93 -21.36 2.66
CA VAL A 75 26.02 -21.03 1.74
C VAL A 75 27.22 -20.68 2.61
N PHE A 76 28.29 -21.47 2.53
CA PHE A 76 29.51 -21.22 3.29
C PHE A 76 30.57 -20.59 2.40
N ALA A 77 31.23 -19.54 2.89
CA ALA A 77 32.42 -18.98 2.28
C ALA A 77 33.60 -19.95 2.47
N PRO A 78 34.70 -19.83 1.68
CA PRO A 78 35.86 -20.73 1.77
C PRO A 78 36.52 -20.79 3.16
N ASN A 79 36.24 -19.82 4.03
CA ASN A 79 36.68 -19.77 5.42
C ASN A 79 35.72 -20.48 6.41
N GLY A 80 34.71 -21.19 5.92
CA GLY A 80 33.73 -21.93 6.73
C GLY A 80 32.66 -21.07 7.41
N ARG A 81 32.60 -19.75 7.13
CA ARG A 81 31.57 -18.86 7.68
C ARG A 81 30.37 -18.77 6.75
N ARG A 82 29.16 -18.48 7.28
CA ARG A 82 27.97 -18.20 6.46
C ARG A 82 28.27 -17.03 5.50
N ALA A 83 28.06 -17.25 4.21
CA ALA A 83 28.33 -16.31 3.15
C ALA A 83 27.21 -15.27 2.99
N VAL A 84 25.97 -15.60 3.40
CA VAL A 84 24.82 -14.74 3.19
C VAL A 84 23.89 -14.80 4.41
N HIS A 85 23.51 -13.62 4.91
CA HIS A 85 22.39 -13.44 5.82
C HIS A 85 21.33 -12.61 5.11
N LEU A 86 20.17 -13.22 4.81
CA LEU A 86 19.05 -12.53 4.18
C LEU A 86 18.01 -12.17 5.24
N ARG A 87 17.79 -10.87 5.41
CA ARG A 87 16.63 -10.37 6.15
C ARG A 87 15.59 -9.94 5.13
N LEU A 88 14.54 -10.73 4.97
CA LEU A 88 13.40 -10.33 4.14
C LEU A 88 12.69 -9.14 4.80
N PRO A 89 12.22 -8.15 4.03
CA PRO A 89 11.43 -7.06 4.58
C PRO A 89 10.14 -7.64 5.19
N GLY A 90 9.99 -7.46 6.51
CA GLY A 90 8.72 -7.67 7.19
C GLY A 90 7.70 -6.64 6.71
N ALA A 91 6.45 -7.09 6.54
CA ALA A 91 5.33 -6.30 6.03
C ALA A 91 4.91 -5.15 6.97
#